data_AF-A0A0C2H8X5-F1
#
_entry.id   AF-A0A0C2H8X5-F1
#
_cell.length_a   1.000
_cell.length_b   1.000
_cell.length_c   1.000
_cell.angle_alpha   90.00
_cell.angle_beta   90.00
_cell.angle_gamma   90.00
#
_symmetry.space_group_name_H-M   'P 1'
#
loop_
_entity.id
_entity.type
_entity.pdbx_description
1 polymer ?
#
loop_
_entity_poly.entity_id
_entity_poly.type
_entity_poly.pdbx_seq_one_letter_code
_entity_poly.pdbx_strand_id
1 'polypeptide(L)'
;MNAHATMKYYSCQIKATNKLNMGVPFYGRYWHNVGDAADPNDDMWRTAEASDGNTKFEVCIAFSTPCLRNIVRIQGGDVQWRQLHQRFDVSRAKFHQGAKSPYIWLADNKTFVGFENPESLAYKHLLKDKLCIREGRTKGLVYKCSPLNEQRWWTYDDGEELAGMCGKSAPLYNGYYPVCDPDDPGHACCGKFGYCGSGPEFCSCPECVDYGADPMLILKEPVKPTQAKITWYTSDAADGKRGRCGRQAPPIGGIPPTCNPDDENAHCCSNGGYCGNSKVVRKN
;
A
#
# COMPACT_ATOMS: atom_id res chain seq x y z
N MET A 1 -0.70 6.11 1.27
CA MET A 1 0.42 7.07 1.47
C MET A 1 0.21 7.83 2.78
N ASN A 2 1.21 7.93 3.67
CA ASN A 2 1.13 8.75 4.88
C ASN A 2 2.47 9.45 5.20
N ALA A 3 2.42 10.50 6.03
CA ALA A 3 3.60 11.31 6.34
C ALA A 3 4.68 10.53 7.12
N HIS A 4 4.28 9.62 8.01
CA HIS A 4 5.22 8.83 8.81
C HIS A 4 6.10 7.92 7.93
N ALA A 5 5.49 7.25 6.94
CA ALA A 5 6.18 6.44 5.94
C ALA A 5 7.18 7.25 5.13
N THR A 6 6.74 8.41 4.65
CA THR A 6 7.60 9.29 3.86
C THR A 6 8.79 9.77 4.67
N MET A 7 8.59 10.15 5.94
CA MET A 7 9.67 10.57 6.82
C MET A 7 10.64 9.43 7.14
N LYS A 8 10.15 8.19 7.35
CA LYS A 8 11.00 6.99 7.53
C LYS A 8 11.85 6.73 6.29
N TYR A 9 11.22 6.66 5.13
CA TYR A 9 11.87 6.42 3.85
C TYR A 9 13.04 7.39 3.63
N TYR A 10 12.78 8.70 3.65
CA TYR A 10 13.85 9.67 3.44
C TYR A 10 14.89 9.66 4.56
N SER A 11 14.51 9.38 5.81
CA SER A 11 15.47 9.25 6.91
C SER A 11 16.47 8.12 6.65
N CYS A 12 16.00 6.98 6.13
CA CYS A 12 16.84 5.83 5.80
C CYS A 12 17.72 6.10 4.58
N GLN A 13 17.20 6.78 3.56
CA GLN A 13 17.96 7.12 2.36
C GLN A 13 19.08 8.13 2.63
N ILE A 14 18.78 9.24 3.32
CA ILE A 14 19.74 10.34 3.48
C ILE A 14 20.63 10.21 4.72
N LYS A 15 20.23 9.35 5.68
CA LYS A 15 20.93 9.11 6.96
C LYS A 15 21.25 10.40 7.76
N ALA A 16 20.47 11.45 7.52
CA ALA A 16 20.67 12.80 8.04
C ALA A 16 19.31 13.46 8.34
N THR A 17 18.58 12.93 9.33
CA THR A 17 17.20 13.35 9.66
C THR A 17 17.09 14.84 10.02
N ASN A 18 18.18 15.46 10.48
CA ASN A 18 18.27 16.90 10.74
C ASN A 18 18.16 17.77 9.48
N LYS A 19 18.23 17.18 8.28
CA LYS A 19 18.02 17.87 7.00
C LYS A 19 16.59 17.74 6.46
N LEU A 20 15.71 16.99 7.14
CA LEU A 20 14.32 16.81 6.73
C LEU A 20 13.41 17.88 7.33
N ASN A 21 12.63 18.51 6.47
CA ASN A 21 11.55 19.41 6.85
C ASN A 21 10.21 18.77 6.50
N MET A 22 9.37 18.53 7.52
CA MET A 22 8.01 18.07 7.32
C MET A 22 7.09 19.27 7.09
N GLY A 23 6.49 19.34 5.91
CA GLY A 23 5.46 20.34 5.60
C GLY A 23 4.17 20.05 6.38
N VAL A 24 3.51 21.12 6.84
CA VAL A 24 2.21 21.05 7.52
C VAL A 24 1.24 21.99 6.82
N PRO A 25 0.10 21.49 6.30
CA PRO A 25 -0.83 22.34 5.57
C PRO A 25 -1.64 23.21 6.53
N PHE A 26 -1.55 24.53 6.37
CA PHE A 26 -2.41 25.50 7.08
C PHE A 26 -3.63 25.84 6.23
N TYR A 27 -4.32 24.79 5.79
CA TYR A 27 -5.59 24.82 5.09
C TYR A 27 -6.29 23.47 5.30
N GLY A 28 -7.61 23.45 5.14
CA GLY A 28 -8.39 22.22 5.01
C GLY A 28 -8.62 21.87 3.55
N ARG A 29 -8.81 20.59 3.25
CA ARG A 29 -9.37 20.10 1.98
C ARG A 29 -10.79 19.64 2.23
N TYR A 30 -11.68 19.92 1.29
CA TYR A 30 -13.06 19.42 1.35
C TYR A 30 -13.49 18.80 0.02
N TRP A 31 -14.43 17.87 0.14
CA TRP A 31 -15.02 17.13 -0.96
C TRP A 31 -16.54 17.11 -0.78
N HIS A 32 -17.27 17.27 -1.88
CA HIS A 32 -18.71 17.10 -1.95
C HIS A 32 -19.06 15.77 -2.62
N ASN A 33 -20.35 15.42 -2.55
CA ASN A 33 -20.88 14.16 -3.07
C ASN A 33 -20.09 12.95 -2.55
N VAL A 34 -19.74 13.00 -1.27
CA VAL A 34 -19.03 11.92 -0.59
C VAL A 34 -20.05 10.89 -0.13
N GLY A 35 -19.77 9.62 -0.40
CA GLY A 35 -20.61 8.48 -0.04
C GLY A 35 -20.34 7.95 1.37
N ASP A 36 -20.76 6.70 1.56
CA ASP A 36 -20.55 5.97 2.80
C ASP A 36 -19.06 5.69 3.07
N ALA A 37 -18.78 5.29 4.30
CA ALA A 37 -17.44 4.88 4.71
C ALA A 37 -17.01 3.64 3.91
N ALA A 38 -15.76 3.66 3.45
CA ALA A 38 -15.15 2.52 2.78
C ALA A 38 -15.01 1.31 3.72
N ASP A 39 -14.80 1.58 5.02
CA ASP A 39 -14.91 0.61 6.10
C ASP A 39 -16.04 1.06 7.05
N PRO A 40 -17.06 0.23 7.30
CA PRO A 40 -18.13 0.54 8.26
C PRO A 40 -17.64 0.87 9.68
N ASN A 41 -16.42 0.47 10.04
CA ASN A 41 -15.81 0.72 11.35
C ASN A 41 -14.86 1.94 11.35
N ASP A 42 -14.57 2.55 10.19
CA ASP A 42 -13.70 3.73 10.08
C ASP A 42 -14.34 4.82 9.20
N ASP A 43 -14.91 5.81 9.88
CA ASP A 43 -15.61 6.95 9.28
C ASP A 43 -14.72 7.92 8.48
N MET A 44 -13.39 7.83 8.61
CA MET A 44 -12.43 8.75 7.98
C MET A 44 -12.33 8.52 6.47
N TRP A 45 -12.38 7.27 6.01
CA TRP A 45 -12.12 6.92 4.61
C TRP A 45 -13.44 6.79 3.86
N ARG A 46 -13.69 7.68 2.91
CA ARG A 46 -14.93 7.74 2.12
C ARG A 46 -14.62 8.02 0.66
N THR A 47 -15.49 7.56 -0.23
CA THR A 47 -15.35 7.77 -1.67
C THR A 47 -16.18 8.96 -2.12
N ALA A 48 -15.56 9.90 -2.86
CA ALA A 48 -16.28 10.99 -3.51
C ALA A 48 -16.71 10.55 -4.91
N GLU A 49 -17.98 10.77 -5.24
CA GLU A 49 -18.53 10.45 -6.55
C GLU A 49 -18.39 11.63 -7.53
N ALA A 50 -18.13 11.31 -8.79
CA ALA A 50 -18.01 12.29 -9.87
C ALA A 50 -19.30 13.09 -10.05
N SER A 51 -19.16 14.41 -10.25
CA SER A 51 -20.30 15.32 -10.42
C SER A 51 -21.07 15.15 -11.74
N ASP A 52 -20.52 14.43 -12.72
CA ASP A 52 -21.11 14.20 -14.04
C ASP A 52 -21.59 12.74 -14.26
N GLY A 53 -21.54 11.90 -13.22
CA GLY A 53 -21.94 10.49 -13.31
C GLY A 53 -20.95 9.59 -14.07
N ASN A 54 -19.82 10.12 -14.55
CA ASN A 54 -18.77 9.32 -15.18
C ASN A 54 -17.78 8.82 -14.13
N THR A 55 -17.76 7.51 -13.90
CA THR A 55 -16.88 6.84 -12.91
C THR A 55 -15.50 6.45 -13.45
N LYS A 56 -15.16 6.82 -14.69
CA LYS A 56 -13.88 6.42 -15.31
C LYS A 56 -12.76 7.40 -14.99
N PHE A 57 -11.92 7.04 -14.03
CA PHE A 57 -10.67 7.74 -13.74
C PHE A 57 -9.70 7.62 -14.93
N GLU A 58 -9.43 8.73 -15.62
CA GLU A 58 -8.25 8.89 -16.48
C GLU A 58 -7.38 10.00 -15.88
N VAL A 59 -6.21 9.64 -15.34
CA VAL A 59 -5.23 10.59 -14.82
C VAL A 59 -4.30 10.99 -15.96
N CYS A 60 -4.36 12.25 -16.40
CA CYS A 60 -3.35 12.80 -17.30
C CYS A 60 -2.14 13.25 -16.48
N ILE A 61 -1.01 12.57 -16.64
CA ILE A 61 0.29 13.06 -16.18
C ILE A 61 1.01 13.70 -17.37
N ALA A 62 1.54 14.90 -17.16
CA ALA A 62 2.53 15.65 -17.96
C ALA A 62 2.05 16.80 -18.87
N PHE A 63 2.85 17.88 -18.76
CA PHE A 63 2.71 19.25 -19.25
C PHE A 63 2.80 19.47 -20.77
N SER A 64 2.48 18.48 -21.62
CA SER A 64 2.62 18.69 -23.07
C SER A 64 1.69 17.86 -23.98
N THR A 65 0.69 17.17 -23.44
CA THR A 65 -0.27 16.42 -24.26
C THR A 65 -1.63 17.13 -24.25
N PRO A 66 -2.31 17.34 -25.40
CA PRO A 66 -3.65 17.92 -25.39
C PRO A 66 -4.59 16.98 -24.65
N CYS A 67 -5.10 17.39 -23.49
CA CYS A 67 -5.98 16.58 -22.67
C CYS A 67 -7.22 16.12 -23.48
N LEU A 68 -7.43 14.81 -23.55
CA LEU A 68 -8.64 14.22 -24.09
C LEU A 68 -9.85 14.61 -23.23
N ARG A 69 -10.98 14.81 -23.91
CA ARG A 69 -12.24 15.33 -23.38
C ARG A 69 -12.97 14.30 -22.51
N ASN A 70 -12.50 13.98 -21.31
CA ASN A 70 -13.25 13.25 -20.27
C ASN A 70 -12.56 13.38 -18.89
N ILE A 71 -12.53 14.61 -18.33
CA ILE A 71 -12.00 14.84 -16.98
C ILE A 71 -13.09 14.51 -15.97
N VAL A 72 -12.90 13.47 -15.16
CA VAL A 72 -13.72 13.22 -13.97
C VAL A 72 -13.59 14.40 -13.03
N ARG A 73 -14.71 15.10 -12.78
CA ARG A 73 -14.75 16.24 -11.87
C ARG A 73 -15.26 15.80 -10.52
N ILE A 74 -14.34 15.54 -9.59
CA ILE A 74 -14.65 15.48 -8.17
C ILE A 74 -14.87 16.91 -7.67
N GLN A 75 -16.05 17.16 -7.11
CA GLN A 75 -16.39 18.47 -6.59
C GLN A 75 -15.75 18.65 -5.21
N GLY A 76 -14.92 19.67 -5.04
CA GLY A 76 -14.18 19.90 -3.80
C GLY A 76 -13.27 21.12 -3.92
N GLY A 77 -12.43 21.34 -2.91
CA GLY A 77 -11.49 22.45 -2.89
C GLY A 77 -10.66 22.53 -1.62
N ASP A 78 -10.01 23.67 -1.44
CA ASP A 78 -9.30 24.04 -0.23
C ASP A 78 -10.00 25.19 0.52
N VAL A 79 -9.76 25.25 1.82
CA VAL A 79 -10.20 26.32 2.70
C VAL A 79 -9.02 26.76 3.55
N GLN A 80 -8.66 28.04 3.45
CA GLN A 80 -7.55 28.57 4.24
C GLN A 80 -7.83 28.43 5.73
N TRP A 81 -6.80 28.15 6.53
CA TRP A 81 -6.93 27.95 7.99
C TRP A 81 -7.77 29.03 8.67
N ARG A 82 -7.50 30.30 8.32
CA ARG A 82 -8.17 31.48 8.89
C ARG A 82 -9.66 31.55 8.55
N GLN A 83 -10.10 30.90 7.49
CA GLN A 83 -11.49 30.87 7.02
C GLN A 83 -12.22 29.59 7.42
N LEU A 84 -11.52 28.61 8.00
CA LEU A 84 -12.07 27.29 8.27
C LEU A 84 -13.31 27.35 9.17
N HIS A 85 -13.21 28.08 10.29
CA HIS A 85 -14.32 28.26 11.24
C HIS A 85 -15.48 29.11 10.68
N GLN A 86 -15.23 29.89 9.63
CA GLN A 86 -16.26 30.68 8.94
C GLN A 86 -17.04 29.83 7.94
N ARG A 87 -16.37 28.85 7.31
CA ARG A 87 -16.97 27.97 6.30
C ARG A 87 -17.55 26.68 6.88
N PHE A 88 -16.99 26.19 7.98
CA PHE A 88 -17.37 24.93 8.59
C PHE A 88 -17.46 25.06 10.11
N ASP A 89 -18.46 24.41 10.70
CA ASP A 89 -18.56 24.27 12.14
C ASP A 89 -17.54 23.24 12.65
N VAL A 90 -16.36 23.74 13.01
CA VAL A 90 -15.23 22.92 13.49
C VAL A 90 -15.50 22.24 14.83
N SER A 91 -16.55 22.64 15.57
CA SER A 91 -16.95 21.94 16.80
C SER A 91 -17.48 20.53 16.54
N ARG A 92 -17.94 20.26 15.31
CA ARG A 92 -18.38 18.93 14.85
C ARG A 92 -17.24 18.01 14.44
N ALA A 93 -15.99 18.47 14.54
CA ALA A 93 -14.85 17.68 14.12
C ALA A 93 -14.66 16.43 15.00
N LYS A 94 -14.48 15.29 14.34
CA LYS A 94 -14.01 14.05 14.96
C LYS A 94 -12.50 13.96 14.79
N PHE A 95 -11.81 13.33 15.74
CA PHE A 95 -10.38 13.07 15.63
C PHE A 95 -10.11 11.61 15.28
N HIS A 96 -9.48 11.35 14.15
CA HIS A 96 -9.14 9.98 13.76
C HIS A 96 -7.83 9.54 14.41
N GLN A 97 -7.90 8.50 15.24
CA GLN A 97 -6.76 8.03 16.01
C GLN A 97 -5.67 7.37 15.16
N GLY A 98 -6.00 6.74 14.04
CA GLY A 98 -5.01 6.14 13.13
C GLY A 98 -4.22 7.22 12.37
N ALA A 99 -4.93 8.16 11.75
CA ALA A 99 -4.32 9.21 10.92
C ALA A 99 -3.79 10.41 11.74
N LYS A 100 -4.10 10.47 13.05
CA LYS A 100 -3.75 11.58 13.95
C LYS A 100 -4.13 12.95 13.36
N SER A 101 -5.32 13.01 12.78
CA SER A 101 -5.83 14.17 12.05
C SER A 101 -7.34 14.33 12.26
N PRO A 102 -7.85 15.57 12.41
CA PRO A 102 -9.27 15.84 12.52
C PRO A 102 -9.97 15.83 11.16
N TYR A 103 -11.27 15.53 11.20
CA TYR A 103 -12.14 15.58 10.04
C TYR A 103 -13.57 15.95 10.44
N ILE A 104 -14.34 16.46 9.49
CA ILE A 104 -15.78 16.73 9.63
C ILE A 104 -16.51 15.95 8.55
N TRP A 105 -17.50 15.16 8.95
CA TRP A 105 -18.46 14.54 8.06
C TRP A 105 -19.83 15.20 8.22
N LEU A 106 -20.31 15.85 7.17
CA LEU A 106 -21.62 16.50 7.09
C LEU A 106 -22.52 15.67 6.17
N ALA A 107 -23.32 14.79 6.77
CA ALA A 107 -24.17 13.87 6.03
C ALA A 107 -25.23 14.60 5.17
N ASP A 108 -25.85 15.65 5.72
CA ASP A 108 -26.96 16.37 5.07
C ASP A 108 -26.59 16.96 3.71
N ASN A 109 -25.34 17.39 3.54
CA ASN A 109 -24.83 17.98 2.31
C ASN A 109 -23.73 17.13 1.64
N LYS A 110 -23.57 15.87 2.08
CA LYS A 110 -22.55 14.92 1.62
C LYS A 110 -21.16 15.54 1.51
N THR A 111 -20.75 16.31 2.52
CA THR A 111 -19.48 17.05 2.52
C THR A 111 -18.52 16.48 3.55
N PHE A 112 -17.32 16.14 3.11
CA PHE A 112 -16.22 15.73 3.97
C PHE A 112 -15.14 16.80 4.00
N VAL A 113 -14.58 17.07 5.17
CA VAL A 113 -13.52 18.06 5.35
C VAL A 113 -12.39 17.46 6.18
N GLY A 114 -11.17 17.45 5.64
CA GLY A 114 -9.95 17.07 6.36
C GLY A 114 -9.06 18.30 6.58
N PHE A 115 -8.49 18.46 7.77
CA PHE A 115 -7.69 19.64 8.13
C PHE A 115 -6.74 19.30 9.28
N GLU A 116 -5.94 20.27 9.74
CA GLU A 116 -5.12 20.15 10.97
C GLU A 116 -5.82 20.77 12.18
N ASN A 117 -5.35 20.61 13.40
CA ASN A 117 -5.81 21.33 14.59
C ASN A 117 -4.71 21.27 15.65
N PRO A 118 -4.80 22.03 16.75
CA PRO A 118 -3.76 22.00 17.78
C PRO A 118 -3.41 20.59 18.28
N GLU A 119 -4.38 19.68 18.36
CA GLU A 119 -4.16 18.28 18.75
C GLU A 119 -3.31 17.51 17.71
N SER A 120 -3.69 17.52 16.43
CA SER A 120 -2.93 16.86 15.36
C SER A 120 -1.54 17.47 15.15
N LEU A 121 -1.42 18.79 15.31
CA LEU A 121 -0.14 19.49 15.32
C LEU A 121 0.75 19.04 16.47
N ALA A 122 0.19 18.79 17.66
CA ALA A 122 0.96 18.26 18.79
C ALA A 122 1.52 16.86 18.47
N TYR A 123 0.74 15.96 17.87
CA TYR A 123 1.24 14.65 17.42
C TYR A 123 2.37 14.78 16.38
N LYS A 124 2.22 15.68 15.41
CA LYS A 124 3.21 15.96 14.36
C LYS A 124 4.48 16.62 14.94
N HIS A 125 4.34 17.46 15.96
CA HIS A 125 5.47 18.02 16.70
C HIS A 125 6.22 16.97 17.52
N LEU A 126 5.50 16.08 18.21
CA LEU A 126 6.11 14.95 18.93
C LEU A 126 6.85 14.00 17.97
N LEU A 127 6.33 13.81 16.76
CA LEU A 127 7.03 13.07 15.71
C LEU A 127 8.37 13.76 15.38
N LYS A 128 8.39 15.08 15.18
CA LYS A 128 9.63 15.84 14.97
C LYS A 128 10.63 15.64 16.12
N ASP A 129 10.20 15.74 17.36
CA ASP A 129 11.08 15.57 18.53
C ASP A 129 11.65 14.15 18.66
N LYS A 130 10.91 13.14 18.19
CA LYS A 130 11.45 11.77 18.09
C LYS A 130 12.48 11.66 16.98
N LEU A 131 12.31 12.36 15.85
CA LEU A 131 13.15 12.23 14.66
C LEU A 131 14.44 13.07 14.69
N CYS A 132 14.42 14.22 15.35
CA CYS A 132 15.57 15.10 15.44
C CYS A 132 16.51 14.67 16.58
N ILE A 133 17.73 14.28 16.24
CA ILE A 133 18.81 14.08 17.21
C ILE A 133 19.18 15.45 17.78
N ARG A 134 18.88 15.69 19.06
CA ARG A 134 19.42 16.85 19.81
C ARG A 134 20.83 16.53 20.27
N GLU A 135 21.72 17.53 20.30
CA GLU A 135 23.08 17.37 20.82
C GLU A 135 23.06 16.71 22.20
N GLY A 136 23.80 15.61 22.35
CA GLY A 136 23.89 14.83 23.60
C GLY A 136 23.07 13.53 23.68
N ARG A 137 22.21 13.21 22.68
CA ARG A 137 21.56 11.90 22.58
C ARG A 137 22.37 10.96 21.68
N THR A 138 22.52 9.69 22.07
CA THR A 138 23.31 8.67 21.36
C THR A 138 23.07 8.68 19.85
N LYS A 139 24.16 8.66 19.08
CA LYS A 139 24.21 8.66 17.61
C LYS A 139 23.49 7.42 17.06
N GLY A 140 22.20 7.53 16.75
CA GLY A 140 21.45 6.46 16.10
C GLY A 140 20.28 7.02 15.32
N LEU A 141 20.05 6.50 14.12
CA LEU A 141 18.80 6.72 13.41
C LEU A 141 17.66 6.18 14.28
N VAL A 142 16.59 6.97 14.41
CA VAL A 142 15.39 6.60 15.18
C VAL A 142 14.65 5.44 14.52
N TYR A 143 14.81 5.32 13.21
CA TYR A 143 14.30 4.22 12.42
C TYR A 143 15.33 3.11 12.29
N LYS A 144 14.87 1.87 12.44
CA LYS A 144 15.57 0.71 11.90
C LYS A 144 15.42 0.77 10.38
N CYS A 145 16.55 0.85 9.69
CA CYS A 145 16.58 0.94 8.24
C CYS A 145 17.06 -0.38 7.63
N SER A 146 16.63 -0.67 6.41
CA SER A 146 17.15 -1.77 5.62
C SER A 146 18.68 -1.59 5.46
N PRO A 147 19.46 -2.65 5.69
CA PRO A 147 20.91 -2.62 5.47
C PRO A 147 21.28 -2.66 3.98
N LEU A 148 20.33 -2.91 3.07
CA LEU A 148 20.60 -3.00 1.63
C LEU A 148 20.46 -1.66 0.91
N ASN A 149 21.28 -1.49 -0.13
CA ASN A 149 21.24 -0.35 -1.04
C ASN A 149 20.54 -0.69 -2.37
N GLU A 150 20.00 -1.90 -2.51
CA GLU A 150 19.29 -2.36 -3.71
C GLU A 150 17.84 -2.72 -3.39
N GLN A 151 16.95 -2.45 -4.36
CA GLN A 151 15.54 -2.81 -4.29
C GLN A 151 15.35 -4.28 -4.67
N ARG A 152 14.49 -4.98 -3.92
CA ARG A 152 14.11 -6.39 -4.14
C ARG A 152 12.59 -6.62 -4.10
N TRP A 153 11.82 -5.55 -4.20
CA TRP A 153 10.37 -5.53 -4.04
C TRP A 153 9.74 -4.67 -5.13
N TRP A 154 8.43 -4.82 -5.34
CA TRP A 154 7.67 -3.97 -6.26
C TRP A 154 7.21 -2.68 -5.58
N THR A 155 7.29 -1.57 -6.32
CA THR A 155 6.77 -0.25 -5.94
C THR A 155 5.67 0.18 -6.90
N TYR A 156 4.95 1.25 -6.56
CA TYR A 156 3.97 1.87 -7.48
C TYR A 156 4.63 2.41 -8.76
N ASP A 157 5.92 2.79 -8.71
CA ASP A 157 6.65 3.28 -9.89
C ASP A 157 6.94 2.16 -10.89
N ASP A 158 6.90 0.89 -10.45
CA ASP A 158 7.08 -0.28 -11.30
C ASP A 158 5.77 -0.73 -11.98
N GLY A 159 4.62 -0.33 -11.45
CA GLY A 159 3.29 -0.74 -11.91
C GLY A 159 2.29 -0.88 -10.75
N GLU A 160 1.10 -0.31 -10.88
CA GLU A 160 0.05 -0.38 -9.84
C GLU A 160 -0.38 -1.84 -9.58
N GLU A 161 -0.39 -2.65 -10.63
CA GLU A 161 -0.71 -4.08 -10.59
C GLU A 161 0.38 -4.95 -9.95
N LEU A 162 1.60 -4.43 -9.77
CA LEU A 162 2.72 -5.13 -9.16
C LEU A 162 2.92 -4.71 -7.70
N ALA A 163 2.62 -3.45 -7.41
CA ALA A 163 2.87 -2.83 -6.11
C ALA A 163 2.28 -3.64 -4.96
N GLY A 164 3.11 -3.88 -3.94
CA GLY A 164 2.69 -4.62 -2.75
C GLY A 164 2.51 -6.13 -2.94
N MET A 165 2.97 -6.72 -4.05
CA MET A 165 3.04 -8.18 -4.18
C MET A 165 4.39 -8.73 -3.67
N CYS A 166 4.37 -9.87 -2.99
CA CYS A 166 5.56 -10.53 -2.44
C CYS A 166 5.49 -12.07 -2.54
N GLY A 167 6.63 -12.71 -2.34
CA GLY A 167 6.73 -14.17 -2.24
C GLY A 167 6.49 -14.90 -3.56
N LYS A 168 6.09 -16.16 -3.46
CA LYS A 168 6.09 -17.12 -4.57
C LYS A 168 4.89 -16.99 -5.51
N SER A 169 3.85 -16.28 -5.08
CA SER A 169 2.68 -15.94 -5.89
C SER A 169 2.86 -14.65 -6.69
N ALA A 170 3.91 -13.86 -6.40
CA ALA A 170 4.15 -12.57 -7.03
C ALA A 170 4.91 -12.70 -8.37
N PRO A 171 4.76 -11.75 -9.29
CA PRO A 171 5.63 -11.59 -10.44
C PRO A 171 7.09 -11.46 -10.00
N LEU A 172 8.01 -12.05 -10.76
CA LEU A 172 9.43 -12.04 -10.41
C LEU A 172 10.02 -10.65 -10.57
N TYR A 173 10.70 -10.16 -9.54
CA TYR A 173 11.48 -8.93 -9.59
C TYR A 173 12.94 -9.27 -9.96
N ASN A 174 13.42 -8.78 -11.10
CA ASN A 174 14.75 -9.10 -11.63
C ASN A 174 15.06 -10.62 -11.69
N GLY A 175 14.04 -11.45 -11.90
CA GLY A 175 14.16 -12.93 -11.96
C GLY A 175 14.15 -13.65 -10.61
N TYR A 176 13.89 -12.94 -9.51
CA TYR A 176 13.79 -13.48 -8.15
C TYR A 176 12.38 -13.30 -7.60
N TYR A 177 12.01 -14.10 -6.60
CA TYR A 177 10.78 -13.86 -5.83
C TYR A 177 10.91 -12.57 -5.02
N PRO A 178 10.01 -11.58 -5.22
CA PRO A 178 10.11 -10.30 -4.53
C PRO A 178 9.80 -10.44 -3.04
N VAL A 179 10.38 -9.54 -2.26
CA VAL A 179 10.13 -9.38 -0.82
C VAL A 179 9.28 -8.14 -0.56
N CYS A 180 9.03 -7.79 0.70
CA CYS A 180 8.46 -6.49 1.06
C CYS A 180 9.57 -5.55 1.53
N ASP A 181 9.37 -4.25 1.32
CA ASP A 181 10.30 -3.21 1.77
C ASP A 181 10.39 -3.19 3.31
N PRO A 182 11.55 -3.52 3.92
CA PRO A 182 11.73 -3.43 5.38
C PRO A 182 11.49 -2.01 5.92
N ASP A 183 11.65 -1.00 5.07
CA ASP A 183 11.54 0.41 5.41
C ASP A 183 10.12 0.96 5.27
N ASP A 184 9.19 0.24 4.64
CA ASP A 184 7.78 0.65 4.56
C ASP A 184 7.07 0.42 5.92
N PRO A 185 6.58 1.45 6.62
CA PRO A 185 5.96 1.25 7.93
C PRO A 185 4.53 0.68 7.87
N GLY A 186 3.90 0.61 6.71
CA GLY A 186 2.56 0.07 6.52
C GLY A 186 2.54 -1.28 5.81
N HIS A 187 3.62 -1.64 5.11
CA HIS A 187 3.66 -2.81 4.23
C HIS A 187 4.96 -3.62 4.32
N ALA A 188 5.70 -3.56 5.44
CA ALA A 188 6.95 -4.32 5.59
C ALA A 188 6.76 -5.84 5.77
N CYS A 189 5.54 -6.33 6.01
CA CYS A 189 5.32 -7.75 6.23
C CYS A 189 4.78 -8.44 4.99
N CYS A 190 5.41 -9.54 4.56
CA CYS A 190 4.87 -10.39 3.51
C CYS A 190 3.90 -11.40 4.11
N GLY A 191 2.60 -11.24 3.82
CA GLY A 191 1.55 -12.13 4.28
C GLY A 191 1.47 -13.43 3.48
N LYS A 192 0.76 -14.42 4.03
CA LYS A 192 0.60 -15.77 3.44
C LYS A 192 0.05 -15.81 2.01
N PHE A 193 -0.69 -14.78 1.60
CA PHE A 193 -1.30 -14.71 0.26
C PHE A 193 -0.42 -13.99 -0.78
N GLY A 194 0.83 -13.67 -0.42
CA GLY A 194 1.78 -13.01 -1.32
C GLY A 194 1.53 -11.51 -1.48
N TYR A 195 1.07 -10.86 -0.41
CA TYR A 195 0.87 -9.41 -0.36
C TYR A 195 1.60 -8.80 0.82
N CYS A 196 2.19 -7.63 0.57
CA CYS A 196 2.81 -6.77 1.55
C CYS A 196 1.75 -6.01 2.34
N GLY A 197 1.88 -5.98 3.66
CA GLY A 197 0.95 -5.31 4.55
C GLY A 197 1.47 -5.18 5.97
N SER A 198 0.57 -4.87 6.89
CA SER A 198 0.85 -4.71 8.31
C SER A 198 -0.26 -5.31 9.17
N GLY A 199 0.04 -5.52 10.45
CA GLY A 199 -0.90 -6.11 11.39
C GLY A 199 -0.86 -7.64 11.44
N PRO A 200 -1.67 -8.27 12.31
CA PRO A 200 -1.53 -9.69 12.64
C PRO A 200 -1.67 -10.63 11.43
N GLU A 201 -2.52 -10.29 10.45
CA GLU A 201 -2.73 -11.12 9.26
C GLU A 201 -1.52 -11.16 8.31
N PHE A 202 -0.68 -10.12 8.34
CA PHE A 202 0.50 -9.99 7.49
C PHE A 202 1.80 -10.29 8.22
N CYS A 203 1.86 -10.03 9.53
CA CYS A 203 3.10 -10.10 10.31
C CYS A 203 3.12 -11.25 11.34
N SER A 204 1.96 -11.81 11.71
CA SER A 204 1.85 -12.75 12.84
C SER A 204 1.34 -14.14 12.46
N CYS A 205 1.41 -14.51 11.17
CA CYS A 205 1.10 -15.85 10.71
C CYS A 205 2.36 -16.73 10.58
N PRO A 206 2.25 -18.07 10.66
CA PRO A 206 3.40 -18.97 10.54
C PRO A 206 4.16 -18.84 9.20
N GLU A 207 3.46 -18.53 8.12
CA GLU A 207 4.03 -18.37 6.78
C GLU A 207 4.45 -16.92 6.46
N CYS A 208 4.21 -15.99 7.39
CA CYS A 208 4.45 -14.58 7.20
C CYS A 208 5.93 -14.24 7.43
N VAL A 209 6.43 -13.24 6.69
CA VAL A 209 7.79 -12.72 6.87
C VAL A 209 7.73 -11.24 7.22
N ASP A 210 8.07 -10.90 8.46
CA ASP A 210 8.08 -9.52 8.96
C ASP A 210 9.47 -8.88 8.79
N TYR A 211 9.68 -8.22 7.65
CA TYR A 211 10.92 -7.49 7.39
C TYR A 211 11.03 -6.20 8.23
N GLY A 212 9.93 -5.68 8.75
CA GLY A 212 9.91 -4.44 9.54
C GLY A 212 10.44 -4.65 10.96
N ALA A 213 10.08 -5.79 11.57
CA ALA A 213 10.58 -6.19 12.89
C ALA A 213 12.06 -6.59 12.84
N ASP A 214 12.46 -7.32 11.79
CA ASP A 214 13.83 -7.76 11.55
C ASP A 214 14.31 -7.43 10.12
N PRO A 215 14.82 -6.19 9.89
CA PRO A 215 15.34 -5.80 8.58
C PRO A 215 16.53 -6.62 8.11
N MET A 216 17.21 -7.38 8.98
CA MET A 216 18.34 -8.22 8.58
C MET A 216 17.90 -9.44 7.77
N LEU A 217 16.61 -9.81 7.81
CA LEU A 217 16.04 -10.85 6.95
C LEU A 217 16.26 -10.57 5.46
N ILE A 218 16.38 -9.29 5.09
CA ILE A 218 16.61 -8.88 3.71
C ILE A 218 17.98 -9.31 3.18
N LEU A 219 18.96 -9.56 4.08
CA LEU A 219 20.31 -10.00 3.71
C LEU A 219 20.36 -11.48 3.31
N LYS A 220 19.28 -12.23 3.51
CA LYS A 220 19.18 -13.60 2.98
C LYS A 220 19.37 -13.55 1.45
N GLU A 221 20.03 -14.56 0.93
CA GLU A 221 20.23 -14.71 -0.52
C GLU A 221 18.88 -14.71 -1.24
N PRO A 222 18.71 -13.91 -2.30
CA PRO A 222 17.44 -13.82 -3.02
C PRO A 222 17.14 -15.14 -3.71
N VAL A 223 15.88 -15.58 -3.64
CA VAL A 223 15.44 -16.90 -4.09
C VAL A 223 14.97 -16.82 -5.54
N LYS A 224 15.57 -17.64 -6.41
CA LYS A 224 15.10 -17.86 -7.79
C LYS A 224 14.09 -19.00 -7.85
N PRO A 225 13.20 -19.01 -8.85
CA PRO A 225 12.41 -20.18 -9.16
C PRO A 225 13.30 -21.40 -9.44
N THR A 226 12.90 -22.58 -8.97
CA THR A 226 13.65 -23.83 -9.25
C THR A 226 13.59 -24.21 -10.72
N GLN A 227 12.55 -23.77 -11.44
CA GLN A 227 12.38 -23.99 -12.86
C GLN A 227 12.81 -22.78 -13.67
N ALA A 228 13.61 -23.01 -14.72
CA ALA A 228 14.08 -21.95 -15.62
C ALA A 228 12.96 -21.29 -16.45
N LYS A 229 11.88 -22.03 -16.71
CA LYS A 229 10.72 -21.54 -17.46
C LYS A 229 9.50 -21.50 -16.55
N ILE A 230 8.90 -20.31 -16.45
CA ILE A 230 7.66 -20.11 -15.70
C ILE A 230 6.50 -20.68 -16.50
N THR A 231 5.78 -21.61 -15.89
CA THR A 231 4.61 -22.27 -16.48
C THR A 231 3.35 -22.07 -15.65
N TRP A 232 3.36 -21.21 -14.62
CA TRP A 232 2.21 -20.92 -13.77
C TRP A 232 1.81 -19.45 -13.88
N TYR A 233 0.60 -19.13 -13.44
CA TYR A 233 0.14 -17.75 -13.31
C TYR A 233 0.61 -17.12 -12.00
N THR A 234 1.11 -15.90 -12.09
CA THR A 234 1.40 -15.01 -10.96
C THR A 234 0.18 -14.13 -10.64
N SER A 235 0.27 -13.36 -9.55
CA SER A 235 -0.88 -12.60 -9.00
C SER A 235 -1.30 -11.39 -9.84
N ASP A 236 -0.47 -10.96 -10.79
CA ASP A 236 -0.76 -9.96 -11.83
C ASP A 236 -1.56 -10.53 -13.02
N ALA A 237 -1.76 -11.84 -13.09
CA ALA A 237 -2.50 -12.46 -14.17
C ALA A 237 -3.97 -11.98 -14.15
N ALA A 238 -4.50 -11.68 -15.34
CA ALA A 238 -5.89 -11.27 -15.52
C ALA A 238 -6.90 -12.21 -14.86
N ASP A 239 -8.08 -11.66 -14.53
CA ASP A 239 -9.16 -12.39 -13.88
C ASP A 239 -9.48 -13.72 -14.58
N GLY A 240 -9.71 -14.74 -13.76
CA GLY A 240 -9.96 -16.10 -14.22
C GLY A 240 -8.70 -16.90 -14.62
N LYS A 241 -7.50 -16.31 -14.58
CA LYS A 241 -6.22 -17.03 -14.74
C LYS A 241 -5.52 -17.30 -13.41
N ARG A 242 -5.59 -16.34 -12.48
CA ARG A 242 -4.93 -16.44 -11.18
C ARG A 242 -5.31 -17.73 -10.44
N GLY A 243 -4.31 -18.45 -9.95
CA GLY A 243 -4.49 -19.70 -9.22
C GLY A 243 -5.07 -20.86 -10.05
N ARG A 244 -5.16 -20.71 -11.38
CA ARG A 244 -5.66 -21.77 -12.27
C ARG A 244 -4.52 -22.59 -12.87
N CYS A 245 -4.81 -23.86 -13.10
CA CYS A 245 -3.85 -24.84 -13.62
C CYS A 245 -4.53 -25.90 -14.48
N GLY A 246 -3.73 -26.69 -15.18
CA GLY A 246 -4.19 -27.83 -15.97
C GLY A 246 -4.85 -27.42 -17.29
N ARG A 247 -5.42 -28.41 -17.98
CA ARG A 247 -5.91 -28.26 -19.36
C ARG A 247 -7.11 -27.34 -19.52
N GLN A 248 -7.86 -27.09 -18.44
CA GLN A 248 -9.04 -26.22 -18.46
C GLN A 248 -8.67 -24.74 -18.27
N ALA A 249 -7.47 -24.45 -17.77
CA ALA A 249 -6.98 -23.10 -17.63
C ALA A 249 -6.44 -22.57 -18.97
N PRO A 250 -6.56 -21.26 -19.25
CA PRO A 250 -5.97 -20.68 -20.45
C PRO A 250 -4.46 -21.02 -20.52
N PRO A 251 -3.92 -21.42 -21.69
CA PRO A 251 -2.52 -21.82 -21.81
C PRO A 251 -1.56 -20.64 -21.74
N ILE A 252 -0.37 -20.88 -21.18
CA ILE A 252 0.75 -19.93 -21.18
C ILE A 252 1.69 -20.35 -22.31
N GLY A 253 1.76 -19.56 -23.38
CA GLY A 253 2.59 -19.87 -24.56
C GLY A 253 2.25 -21.24 -25.18
N GLY A 254 0.96 -21.59 -25.24
CA GLY A 254 0.47 -22.85 -25.81
C GLY A 254 0.57 -24.08 -24.89
N ILE A 255 1.12 -23.93 -23.69
CA ILE A 255 1.27 -25.03 -22.71
C ILE A 255 0.25 -24.85 -21.59
N PRO A 256 -0.46 -25.93 -21.16
CA PRO A 256 -1.33 -25.87 -19.99
C PRO A 256 -0.56 -25.39 -18.75
N PRO A 257 -1.07 -24.39 -18.02
CA PRO A 257 -0.36 -23.83 -16.88
C PRO A 257 -0.24 -24.87 -15.76
N THR A 258 0.90 -24.88 -15.09
CA THR A 258 1.13 -25.63 -13.85
C THR A 258 0.84 -24.73 -12.65
N CYS A 259 0.97 -25.32 -11.46
CA CYS A 259 1.09 -24.56 -10.22
C CYS A 259 2.57 -24.29 -9.93
N ASN A 260 2.87 -23.28 -9.11
CA ASN A 260 4.26 -22.95 -8.76
C ASN A 260 4.83 -24.10 -7.89
N PRO A 261 5.83 -24.86 -8.37
CA PRO A 261 6.38 -25.99 -7.61
C PRO A 261 7.12 -25.56 -6.34
N ASP A 262 7.54 -24.30 -6.28
CA ASP A 262 8.22 -23.77 -5.12
C ASP A 262 7.23 -23.38 -4.02
N ASP A 263 5.94 -23.19 -4.33
CA ASP A 263 4.93 -22.73 -3.37
C ASP A 263 4.38 -23.88 -2.52
N GLU A 264 4.82 -23.96 -1.27
CA GLU A 264 4.38 -25.00 -0.32
C GLU A 264 2.85 -25.02 -0.13
N ASN A 265 2.18 -23.88 -0.31
CA ASN A 265 0.74 -23.73 -0.13
C ASN A 265 -0.06 -23.94 -1.42
N ALA A 266 0.59 -23.88 -2.59
CA ALA A 266 -0.09 -23.85 -3.88
C ALA A 266 0.64 -24.59 -5.00
N HIS A 267 1.37 -25.68 -4.73
CA HIS A 267 2.13 -26.44 -5.74
C HIS A 267 1.35 -27.58 -6.44
N CYS A 268 0.20 -27.99 -5.92
CA CYS A 268 -0.62 -29.06 -6.50
C CYS A 268 -1.76 -28.51 -7.36
N CYS A 269 -1.98 -29.13 -8.53
CA CYS A 269 -3.13 -28.83 -9.38
C CYS A 269 -4.30 -29.78 -9.09
N SER A 270 -5.44 -29.24 -8.68
CA SER A 270 -6.67 -30.02 -8.45
C SER A 270 -7.36 -30.43 -9.76
N ASN A 271 -8.27 -31.41 -9.67
CA ASN A 271 -9.09 -31.82 -10.83
C ASN A 271 -9.97 -30.68 -11.38
N GLY A 272 -10.33 -29.70 -10.54
CA GLY A 272 -11.06 -28.50 -10.96
C GLY A 272 -10.19 -27.43 -11.62
N GLY A 273 -8.88 -27.67 -11.76
CA GLY A 273 -7.94 -26.74 -12.37
C GLY A 273 -7.62 -25.55 -11.46
N TYR A 274 -7.48 -25.78 -10.16
CA TYR A 274 -7.06 -24.79 -9.16
C TYR A 274 -5.81 -25.26 -8.42
N CYS A 275 -4.90 -24.33 -8.15
CA CYS A 275 -3.71 -24.55 -7.34
C CYS A 275 -4.02 -24.59 -5.84
N GLY A 276 -3.37 -25.51 -5.14
CA GLY A 276 -3.45 -25.68 -3.69
C GLY A 276 -2.38 -26.65 -3.20
N ASN A 277 -2.47 -27.13 -1.97
CA ASN A 277 -1.50 -28.06 -1.36
C ASN A 277 -2.09 -29.44 -1.01
N SER A 278 -3.40 -29.61 -1.16
CA SER A 278 -4.08 -30.88 -0.88
C SER A 278 -3.79 -31.92 -1.95
N LYS A 279 -3.28 -33.09 -1.55
CA LYS A 279 -3.22 -34.26 -2.42
C LYS A 279 -4.63 -34.65 -2.84
N VAL A 280 -4.90 -34.69 -4.14
CA VAL A 280 -6.16 -35.22 -4.67
C VAL A 280 -6.18 -36.73 -4.39
N VAL A 281 -6.81 -37.15 -3.29
CA VAL A 281 -7.11 -38.56 -3.06
C VAL A 281 -8.23 -38.93 -4.02
N ARG A 282 -7.90 -39.65 -5.10
CA ARG A 282 -8.92 -40.34 -5.90
C ARG A 282 -9.55 -41.39 -4.98
N LYS A 283 -10.78 -41.14 -4.51
CA LYS A 283 -11.65 -42.24 -4.07
C LYS A 283 -11.99 -43.02 -5.32
N ASN A 284 -11.39 -44.20 -5.45
CA ASN A 284 -11.79 -45.23 -6.41
C ASN A 284 -13.22 -45.70 -6.10
#